data_AF-A0A0C5BVD8-F1
#
_entry.id   AF-A0A0C5BVD8-F1
#
_cell.length_a   1.000
_cell.length_b   1.000
_cell.length_c   1.000
_cell.angle_alpha   90.00
_cell.angle_beta   90.00
_cell.angle_gamma   90.00
#
_symmetry.space_group_name_H-M   'P 1'
#
loop_
_entity.id
_entity.type
_entity.pdbx_description
1 polymer ?
#
loop_
_entity_poly.entity_id
_entity_poly.type
_entity_poly.pdbx_seq_one_letter_code
_entity_poly.pdbx_strand_id
1 'polypeptide(L)' 'MTIVKYIGITILSIVMRIQMNILMDKKDLKKIRKIALTRGQDYPDFVRFVLKKELANLGFLTRDEIKTLGLSQ' A
#
# COMPACT_ATOMS: atom_id res chain seq x y z
N MET A 1 33.72 -30.80 6.32
CA MET A 1 34.25 -29.42 6.43
C MET A 1 33.88 -28.72 5.13
N THR A 2 32.73 -28.02 5.13
CA THR A 2 32.02 -27.66 3.89
C THR A 2 32.55 -26.37 3.32
N ILE A 3 32.94 -26.47 2.05
CA ILE A 3 33.52 -25.44 1.21
C ILE A 3 32.51 -24.33 0.94
N VAL A 4 33.01 -23.10 1.11
CA VAL A 4 32.43 -21.81 0.74
C VAL A 4 31.81 -21.86 -0.66
N LYS A 5 30.49 -21.64 -0.76
CA LYS A 5 29.81 -21.26 -2.00
C LYS A 5 29.17 -19.89 -1.81
N TYR A 6 29.96 -18.86 -2.09
CA TYR A 6 29.46 -17.58 -2.56
C TYR A 6 28.77 -17.83 -3.91
N ILE A 7 27.44 -17.95 -3.90
CA ILE A 7 26.65 -17.78 -5.12
C ILE A 7 25.78 -16.56 -4.85
N GLY A 8 26.14 -15.47 -5.52
CA GLY A 8 25.47 -14.18 -5.46
C GLY A 8 24.01 -14.29 -5.87
N ILE A 9 23.15 -14.54 -4.88
CA ILE A 9 21.73 -14.21 -4.96
C ILE A 9 21.57 -13.10 -3.95
N THR A 10 21.75 -11.88 -4.43
CA THR A 10 21.12 -10.70 -3.85
C THR A 10 19.72 -11.11 -3.45
N ILE A 11 19.44 -11.14 -2.15
CA ILE A 11 18.08 -11.31 -1.64
C ILE A 11 17.33 -10.07 -2.09
N LEU A 12 16.86 -10.11 -3.33
CA LEU A 12 15.85 -9.21 -3.85
C LEU A 12 14.64 -9.56 -2.99
N SER A 13 14.38 -8.76 -1.96
CA SER A 13 13.15 -8.89 -1.16
C SER A 13 11.99 -8.93 -2.14
N ILE A 14 11.45 -10.13 -2.39
CA ILE A 14 10.34 -10.33 -3.30
C ILE A 14 9.17 -9.63 -2.60
N VAL A 15 8.85 -8.42 -3.06
CA VAL A 15 7.68 -7.69 -2.56
C VAL A 15 6.47 -8.49 -3.01
N MET A 16 5.91 -9.25 -2.08
CA MET A 16 4.73 -10.06 -2.34
C MET A 16 3.55 -9.12 -2.59
N ARG A 17 3.12 -9.03 -3.85
CA ARG A 17 1.95 -8.23 -4.26
C ARG A 17 0.76 -9.16 -4.37
N ILE A 18 -0.31 -8.83 -3.66
CA ILE A 18 -1.59 -9.54 -3.76
C ILE A 18 -2.58 -8.64 -4.51
N GLN A 19 -3.28 -9.19 -5.49
CA GLN A 19 -4.39 -8.51 -6.16
C GLN A 19 -5.68 -8.73 -5.37
N MET A 20 -6.34 -7.63 -5.00
CA MET A 20 -7.63 -7.63 -4.34
C MET A 20 -8.71 -7.15 -5.32
N ASN A 21 -9.74 -7.95 -5.54
CA ASN A 21 -10.89 -7.59 -6.37
C ASN A 21 -12.04 -7.16 -5.46
N ILE A 22 -12.52 -5.93 -5.64
CA ILE A 22 -13.62 -5.34 -4.85
C ILE A 22 -14.78 -5.05 -5.80
N LEU A 23 -15.96 -5.55 -5.47
CA LEU A 23 -17.19 -5.19 -6.16
C LEU A 23 -17.66 -3.82 -5.68
N MET A 24 -17.90 -2.90 -6.62
CA MET A 24 -18.39 -1.56 -6.33
C MET A 24 -19.17 -0.98 -7.50
N ASP A 25 -20.01 0.00 -7.20
CA ASP A 25 -20.76 0.71 -8.22
C ASP A 25 -19.84 1.50 -9.16
N LYS A 26 -20.19 1.48 -10.45
CA LYS A 26 -19.47 2.25 -11.49
C LYS A 26 -19.42 3.74 -11.16
N LYS A 27 -20.44 4.27 -10.48
CA LYS A 27 -20.51 5.68 -10.07
C LYS A 27 -19.42 6.02 -9.05
N ASP A 28 -19.16 5.13 -8.10
CA ASP A 28 -18.17 5.38 -7.06
C ASP A 28 -16.75 5.17 -7.56
N LEU A 29 -16.51 4.17 -8.42
CA LEU A 29 -15.23 4.03 -9.10
C LEU A 29 -14.87 5.29 -9.92
N LYS A 30 -15.84 5.90 -10.60
CA LYS A 30 -15.64 7.16 -11.33
C LYS A 30 -15.25 8.31 -10.39
N LYS A 31 -15.90 8.42 -9.23
CA LYS A 31 -15.55 9.44 -8.22
C LYS A 31 -14.13 9.24 -7.71
N ILE A 32 -13.76 8.00 -7.34
CA ILE A 32 -12.42 7.66 -6.86
C ILE A 32 -11.36 8.05 -7.89
N ARG A 33 -11.57 7.67 -9.16
CA ARG A 33 -10.66 8.04 -10.25
C ARG A 33 -10.50 9.55 -10.42
N LYS A 34 -11.61 10.30 -10.36
CA LYS A 34 -11.59 11.76 -10.45
C LYS A 34 -10.78 12.38 -9.31
N ILE A 35 -11.01 11.95 -8.08
CA ILE A 35 -10.30 12.45 -6.89
C ILE A 35 -8.81 12.12 -6.96
N ALA A 36 -8.46 10.90 -7.34
CA ALA A 36 -7.07 10.47 -7.50
C ALA A 36 -6.35 11.33 -8.55
N LEU A 37 -6.99 11.57 -9.70
CA LEU A 37 -6.44 12.42 -10.76
C LEU A 37 -6.24 13.87 -10.29
N THR A 38 -7.20 14.45 -9.56
CA THR A 38 -7.06 15.81 -8.98
C THR A 38 -5.87 15.91 -8.02
N ARG A 39 -5.47 14.79 -7.38
CA ARG A 39 -4.30 14.72 -6.50
C ARG A 39 -3.00 14.36 -7.22
N GLY A 40 -3.03 14.15 -8.55
CA GLY A 40 -1.87 13.70 -9.31
C GLY A 40 -1.42 12.28 -8.96
N GLN A 41 -2.32 11.44 -8.44
CA GLN A 41 -2.04 10.06 -8.02
C GLN A 41 -2.80 9.05 -8.89
N ASP A 42 -2.24 7.84 -9.06
CA ASP A 42 -2.98 6.73 -9.64
C ASP A 42 -4.07 6.24 -8.68
N TYR A 43 -5.21 5.81 -9.22
CA TYR A 43 -6.38 5.45 -8.41
C TYR A 43 -6.15 4.27 -7.45
N PRO A 44 -5.38 3.20 -7.77
CA PRO A 44 -5.07 2.13 -6.83
C PRO A 44 -4.18 2.62 -5.69
N ASP A 45 -3.22 3.51 -5.96
CA ASP A 45 -2.35 4.09 -4.93
C ASP A 45 -3.14 5.00 -3.99
N PHE A 46 -4.05 5.80 -4.54
CA PHE A 46 -5.00 6.57 -3.74
C PHE A 46 -5.86 5.67 -2.84
N VAL A 47 -6.41 4.57 -3.37
CA VAL A 47 -7.20 3.63 -2.57
C VAL A 47 -6.37 3.00 -1.46
N ARG A 48 -5.13 2.57 -1.75
CA ARG A 48 -4.20 2.03 -0.73
C ARG A 48 -3.93 3.05 0.37
N PHE A 49 -3.70 4.31 0.01
CA PHE A 49 -3.47 5.38 0.96
C PHE A 49 -4.69 5.61 1.86
N VAL A 50 -5.89 5.73 1.27
CA VAL A 50 -7.14 5.94 2.00
C VAL A 50 -7.41 4.78 2.96
N LEU A 51 -7.23 3.53 2.51
CA LEU A 51 -7.40 2.36 3.37
C LEU A 51 -6.43 2.38 4.55
N LYS A 52 -5.14 2.66 4.32
CA LYS A 52 -4.14 2.75 5.38
C LYS A 52 -4.46 3.87 6.38
N LYS A 53 -4.91 5.03 5.87
CA LYS A 53 -5.35 6.14 6.70
C LYS A 53 -6.56 5.78 7.55
N GLU A 54 -7.53 5.07 6.97
CA GLU A 54 -8.73 4.69 7.72
C GLU A 54 -8.42 3.63 8.78
N LEU A 55 -7.56 2.66 8.47
CA LEU A 55 -7.07 1.69 9.46
C LEU A 55 -6.32 2.37 10.61
N ALA A 56 -5.52 3.42 10.32
CA ALA A 56 -4.88 4.24 11.34
C ALA A 56 -5.92 4.95 12.23
N ASN A 57 -6.91 5.61 11.63
CA ASN A 57 -7.97 6.33 12.34
C ASN A 57 -8.78 5.41 13.26
N LEU A 58 -9.03 4.18 12.82
CA LEU A 58 -9.74 3.16 13.58
C LEU A 58 -8.87 2.49 14.66
N GLY A 59 -7.60 2.86 14.78
CA GLY A 59 -6.69 2.33 15.80
C GLY A 59 -6.15 0.92 15.51
N PHE A 60 -6.29 0.42 14.28
CA PHE A 60 -5.78 -0.90 13.88
C PHE A 60 -4.28 -0.91 13.55
N LEU A 61 -3.64 0.25 13.49
CA LEU A 61 -2.21 0.38 13.24
C LEU A 61 -1.46 0.80 14.50
N THR A 62 -0.25 0.26 14.66
CA THR A 62 0.67 0.65 15.74
C THR A 62 1.19 2.07 15.53
N ARG A 63 1.70 2.70 16.59
CA ARG A 63 2.25 4.07 16.52
C ARG A 63 3.38 4.22 15.50
N ASP A 64 4.18 3.18 15.32
CA ASP A 64 5.29 3.19 14.36
C ASP A 64 4.78 3.09 12.92
N GLU A 65 3.76 2.28 12.67
CA GLU A 65 3.08 2.21 11.36
C GLU A 65 2.39 3.54 11.02
N ILE A 66 1.74 4.20 11.99
CA ILE A 66 1.12 5.52 11.80
C ILE A 66 2.17 6.57 11.43
N LYS A 67 3.33 6.59 12.11
CA LYS A 67 4.45 7.49 11.77
C LYS A 67 4.94 7.27 10.33
N THR A 68 5.06 6.03 9.88
CA THR A 68 5.49 5.73 8.49
C THR A 68 4.48 6.17 7.43
N LEU A 69 3.21 6.35 7.79
CA LEU A 69 2.19 6.86 6.88
C LEU A 69 2.21 8.39 6.74
N GLY A 70 3.08 9.09 7.48
CA GLY A 70 3.09 10.55 7.55
C GLY A 70 1.80 11.12 8.15
N LEU A 71 1.01 10.28 8.84
CA LEU A 71 -0.19 10.65 9.56
C LEU A 71 0.21 11.09 10.97
N SER A 72 1.08 12.09 11.03
CA SER A 72 1.54 12.69 12.28
C SER A 72 0.59 13.83 12.64
N GLN A 73 -0.26 13.61 13.64
CA GLN A 73 -0.73 14.66 14.54
C GLN A 73 -0.18 14.37 15.92
#